data_AF-A0A8S0WEN0-F1
#
_entry.id   AF-A0A8S0WEN0-F1
#
_cell.length_a   1.000
_cell.length_b   1.000
_cell.length_c   1.000
_cell.angle_alpha   90.00
_cell.angle_beta   90.00
_cell.angle_gamma   90.00
#
_symmetry.space_group_name_H-M   'P 1'
#
loop_
_entity.id
_entity.type
_entity.pdbx_description
1 polymer ?
#
loop_
_entity_poly.entity_id
_entity_poly.type
_entity_poly.pdbx_seq_one_letter_code
_entity_poly.pdbx_strand_id
1 'polypeptide(L)'
;MLELGRLERQCPVCKGQGRMENPNWAQFWRVQENMKNSFRTRNADEPLDIAAEMLPPEPSEPMFFLCQECHGRGKLLTPEGEILIRFVRFWLNPNY
;
A
#
# COMPACT_ATOMS: atom_id res chain seq x y z
N MET A 1 11.50 30.72 -13.13
CA MET A 1 10.21 30.15 -12.67
C MET A 1 10.53 28.90 -11.86
N LEU A 2 10.05 28.77 -10.62
CA LEU A 2 10.21 27.54 -9.83
C LEU A 2 9.28 26.47 -10.39
N GLU A 3 9.84 25.38 -10.88
CA GLU A 3 9.02 24.22 -11.26
C GLU A 3 8.55 23.51 -9.98
N LEU A 4 7.25 23.61 -9.68
CA LEU A 4 6.64 22.96 -8.52
C LEU A 4 6.91 21.46 -8.47
N GLY A 5 7.05 20.81 -9.63
CA GLY A 5 7.41 19.39 -9.74
C GLY A 5 8.80 19.04 -9.21
N ARG A 6 9.69 20.02 -8.97
CA ARG A 6 11.03 19.82 -8.40
C ARG A 6 11.09 19.94 -6.88
N LEU A 7 10.01 20.39 -6.24
CA LEU A 7 9.93 20.55 -4.78
C LEU A 7 9.52 19.26 -4.07
N GLU A 8 9.05 18.28 -4.84
CA GLU A 8 8.63 16.98 -4.34
C GLU A 8 9.31 15.89 -5.16
N ARG A 9 9.65 14.79 -4.51
CA ARG A 9 10.09 13.55 -5.15
C ARG A 9 9.13 12.43 -4.82
N GLN A 10 9.02 11.44 -5.71
CA GLN A 10 8.27 10.22 -5.37
C GLN A 10 8.88 9.56 -4.14
N CYS A 11 8.02 9.08 -3.25
CA CYS A 11 8.45 8.30 -2.10
C CYS A 11 9.05 6.98 -2.61
N PRO A 12 10.31 6.66 -2.28
CA PRO A 12 10.97 5.46 -2.79
C PRO A 12 10.38 4.17 -2.20
N VAL A 13 9.81 4.25 -0.99
CA VAL A 13 9.25 3.10 -0.27
C VAL A 13 7.96 2.61 -0.93
N CYS A 14 7.00 3.51 -1.15
CA CYS A 14 5.72 3.16 -1.79
C CYS A 14 5.68 3.45 -3.29
N LYS A 15 6.80 3.87 -3.89
CA LYS A 15 6.95 4.20 -5.32
C LYS A 15 5.84 5.13 -5.84
N GLY A 16 5.51 6.16 -5.08
CA GLY A 16 4.46 7.12 -5.48
C GLY A 16 3.04 6.76 -5.07
N GLN A 17 2.76 5.55 -4.57
CA GLN A 17 1.39 5.13 -4.30
C GLN A 17 0.76 5.69 -3.02
N GLY A 18 1.59 6.10 -2.05
CA GLY A 18 1.12 6.54 -0.73
C GLY A 18 0.66 5.41 0.18
N ARG A 19 0.58 4.18 -0.31
CA ARG A 19 0.15 2.99 0.42
C ARG A 19 1.07 1.82 0.17
N MET A 20 1.08 0.89 1.12
CA MET A 20 1.80 -0.37 1.08
C MET A 20 0.80 -1.51 1.13
N GLU A 21 0.99 -2.53 0.30
CA GLU A 21 0.16 -3.73 0.32
C GLU A 21 0.41 -4.53 1.60
N ASN A 22 -0.66 -5.05 2.18
CA ASN A 22 -0.56 -5.95 3.32
C ASN A 22 -0.15 -7.35 2.82
N PRO A 23 1.02 -7.88 3.24
CA PRO A 23 1.49 -9.18 2.79
C PRO A 23 0.54 -10.33 3.16
N ASN A 24 -0.24 -10.19 4.24
CA ASN A 24 -1.21 -11.19 4.66
C ASN A 24 -2.31 -11.39 3.60
N TRP A 25 -2.73 -10.31 2.96
CA TRP A 25 -3.71 -10.35 1.88
C TRP A 25 -3.15 -10.98 0.60
N ALA A 26 -1.90 -10.65 0.25
CA ALA A 26 -1.23 -11.30 -0.89
C ALA A 26 -1.11 -12.82 -0.67
N GLN A 27 -0.81 -13.24 0.55
CA GLN A 27 -0.75 -14.67 0.91
C GLN A 27 -2.13 -15.33 0.84
N PHE A 28 -3.16 -14.70 1.41
CA PHE A 28 -4.53 -15.18 1.35
C PHE A 28 -4.98 -15.44 -0.10
N TRP A 29 -4.79 -14.46 -0.99
CA TRP A 29 -5.15 -14.59 -2.40
C TRP A 29 -4.36 -15.68 -3.13
N ARG A 30 -3.06 -15.82 -2.84
CA ARG A 30 -2.24 -16.89 -3.43
C ARG A 30 -2.73 -18.28 -3.03
N VAL A 31 -3.12 -18.48 -1.76
CA VAL A 31 -3.67 -19.77 -1.30
C VAL A 31 -5.02 -20.05 -1.95
N GLN A 32 -5.91 -19.05 -2.01
CA GLN A 32 -7.20 -19.14 -2.70
C GLN A 32 -7.04 -19.53 -4.18
N GLU A 33 -6.11 -18.89 -4.89
CA GLU A 33 -5.86 -19.17 -6.30
C GLU A 33 -5.27 -20.57 -6.51
N ASN A 34 -4.34 -21.00 -5.67
CA ASN A 34 -3.77 -22.35 -5.72
C ASN A 34 -4.85 -23.42 -5.52
N MET A 35 -5.75 -23.23 -4.55
CA MET A 35 -6.86 -24.13 -4.30
C MET A 35 -7.83 -24.18 -5.50
N LYS A 36 -8.22 -23.02 -6.03
CA LYS A 36 -9.03 -22.94 -7.24
C LYS A 36 -8.39 -23.69 -8.42
N ASN A 37 -7.08 -23.59 -8.57
CA ASN A 37 -6.34 -24.29 -9.62
C ASN A 37 -6.28 -25.81 -9.36
N SER A 38 -6.14 -26.25 -8.11
CA SER A 38 -6.18 -27.68 -7.76
C SER A 38 -7.55 -28.31 -8.00
N PHE A 39 -8.64 -27.59 -7.71
CA PHE A 39 -10.00 -28.06 -8.01
C PHE A 39 -10.31 -28.09 -9.50
N ARG A 40 -9.73 -27.18 -10.29
CA ARG A 40 -9.86 -27.21 -11.75
C ARG A 40 -9.09 -28.37 -12.40
N THR A 41 -8.05 -28.88 -11.75
CA THR A 41 -7.24 -30.00 -12.26
C THR A 41 -7.69 -31.37 -11.75
N ARG A 42 -8.42 -31.46 -10.64
CA ARG A 42 -9.12 -32.68 -10.21
C ARG A 42 -10.52 -32.71 -10.83
N ASN A 43 -10.85 -33.79 -11.55
CA ASN A 43 -12.16 -34.00 -12.14
C ASN A 43 -13.29 -33.90 -11.08
N ALA A 44 -14.46 -33.45 -11.54
CA ALA A 44 -15.58 -32.86 -10.81
C ALA A 44 -16.36 -33.74 -9.80
N ASP A 45 -15.76 -34.78 -9.21
CA ASP A 45 -16.50 -35.78 -8.42
C ASP A 45 -16.21 -35.77 -6.90
N GLU A 46 -15.36 -34.87 -6.37
CA GLU A 46 -15.18 -34.70 -4.91
C GLU A 46 -16.10 -33.59 -4.34
N PRO A 47 -16.82 -33.83 -3.22
CA PRO A 47 -17.78 -32.87 -2.69
C PRO A 47 -17.12 -31.56 -2.24
N LEU A 48 -17.70 -30.45 -2.69
CA LEU A 48 -17.31 -29.06 -2.41
C LEU A 48 -17.17 -28.72 -0.91
N ASP A 49 -17.80 -29.49 -0.02
CA ASP A 49 -17.82 -29.22 1.43
C ASP A 49 -16.45 -29.35 2.10
N ILE A 50 -15.53 -30.16 1.58
CA ILE A 50 -14.16 -30.30 2.16
C ILE A 50 -13.31 -29.05 1.84
N ALA A 51 -13.64 -28.32 0.76
CA ALA A 51 -12.88 -27.16 0.31
C ALA A 51 -13.06 -25.95 1.24
N ALA A 52 -14.23 -25.80 1.86
CA ALA A 52 -14.55 -24.66 2.72
C ALA A 52 -13.78 -24.69 4.06
N GLU A 53 -13.51 -25.88 4.60
CA GLU A 53 -12.77 -26.05 5.87
C GLU A 53 -11.26 -25.79 5.75
N MET A 54 -10.69 -25.81 4.54
CA MET A 54 -9.25 -25.63 4.34
C MET A 54 -8.83 -24.19 4.00
N LEU A 55 -9.79 -23.27 3.82
CA LEU A 55 -9.46 -21.88 3.47
C LEU A 55 -8.76 -21.18 4.66
N PRO A 56 -7.64 -20.48 4.43
CA PRO A 56 -7.08 -19.62 5.46
C PRO A 56 -8.13 -18.58 5.87
N PRO A 57 -8.20 -18.22 7.16
CA PRO A 57 -9.10 -17.17 7.60
C PRO A 57 -8.77 -15.85 6.87
N GLU A 58 -9.80 -15.10 6.52
CA GLU A 58 -9.63 -13.77 5.96
C GLU A 58 -8.82 -12.90 6.93
N PRO A 59 -7.79 -12.17 6.46
CA PRO A 59 -7.03 -11.28 7.32
C PRO A 59 -7.94 -10.20 7.91
N SER A 60 -7.83 -9.96 9.22
CA SER A 60 -8.63 -8.94 9.93
C SER A 60 -8.14 -7.50 9.69
N GLU A 61 -6.91 -7.35 9.20
CA GLU A 61 -6.29 -6.08 8.88
C GLU A 61 -6.69 -5.59 7.48
N PRO A 62 -6.57 -4.28 7.16
CA PRO A 62 -6.85 -3.77 5.83
C PRO A 62 -5.87 -4.32 4.78
N MET A 63 -6.33 -4.38 3.52
CA MET A 63 -5.51 -4.79 2.36
C MET A 63 -4.32 -3.87 2.08
N PHE A 64 -4.44 -2.60 2.50
CA PHE A 64 -3.39 -1.60 2.32
C PHE A 64 -3.19 -0.80 3.60
N PHE A 65 -1.94 -0.51 3.91
CA PHE A 65 -1.55 0.42 4.94
C PHE A 65 -1.10 1.74 4.34
N LEU A 66 -1.28 2.84 5.07
CA LEU A 66 -0.65 4.10 4.70
C LEU A 66 0.88 3.94 4.76
N CYS A 67 1.57 4.41 3.73
CA CYS A 67 3.02 4.46 3.75
C CYS A 67 3.43 5.48 4.83
N GLN A 68 4.09 4.98 5.88
CA GLN A 68 4.49 5.81 7.02
C GLN A 68 5.52 6.86 6.63
N GLU A 69 6.41 6.55 5.69
CA GLU A 69 7.46 7.47 5.23
C GLU A 69 6.89 8.75 4.61
N CYS A 70 5.86 8.64 3.77
CA CYS A 70 5.23 9.78 3.10
C CYS A 70 3.87 10.16 3.69
N HIS A 71 3.48 9.52 4.79
CA HIS A 71 2.18 9.67 5.46
C HIS A 71 0.99 9.66 4.47
N GLY A 72 0.96 8.69 3.56
CA GLY A 72 -0.15 8.57 2.61
C GLY A 72 -0.04 9.40 1.33
N ARG A 73 0.90 10.35 1.23
CA ARG A 73 0.94 11.30 0.11
C ARG A 73 1.53 10.74 -1.19
N GLY A 74 2.33 9.67 -1.08
CA GLY A 74 3.10 9.13 -2.20
C GLY A 74 4.32 9.97 -2.59
N LYS A 75 4.51 11.14 -1.99
CA LYS A 75 5.61 12.06 -2.26
C LYS A 75 6.27 12.54 -0.98
N LEU A 76 7.54 12.91 -1.12
CA LEU A 76 8.34 13.53 -0.08
C LEU A 76 8.83 14.88 -0.59
N LEU A 77 9.02 15.84 0.30
CA LEU A 77 9.66 17.09 -0.06
C LEU A 77 11.12 16.84 -0.46
N THR A 78 11.61 17.61 -1.42
CA THR A 78 13.05 17.77 -1.65
C THR A 78 13.61 18.77 -0.65
N PRO A 79 14.95 18.87 -0.48
CA PRO A 79 15.56 19.88 0.38
C PRO A 79 15.07 21.30 0.06
N GLU A 80 14.91 21.63 -1.22
CA GLU A 80 14.38 22.93 -1.66
C GLU A 80 12.91 23.11 -1.26
N GLY A 81 12.10 22.05 -1.41
CA GLY A 81 10.71 22.03 -0.96
C GLY A 81 10.56 22.22 0.55
N GLU A 82 11.44 21.60 1.34
CA GLU A 82 11.46 21.77 2.79
C GLU A 82 11.79 23.21 3.20
N ILE A 83 12.79 23.82 2.56
CA ILE A 83 13.17 25.22 2.81
C ILE A 83 11.98 26.15 2.51
N LEU A 84 11.30 25.94 1.38
CA LEU A 84 10.15 26.76 1.00
C LEU A 84 9.00 26.60 1.99
N ILE A 85 8.66 25.37 2.39
CA ILE A 85 7.61 25.11 3.37
C ILE A 85 7.96 25.76 4.71
N ARG A 86 9.22 25.67 5.17
CA ARG A 86 9.67 26.34 6.40
C ARG A 86 9.54 27.86 6.29
N PHE A 87 9.95 28.45 5.17
CA PHE A 87 9.80 29.87 4.92
C PHE A 87 8.33 30.30 4.99
N VAL A 88 7.44 29.59 4.29
CA VAL A 88 6.00 29.89 4.29
C VAL A 88 5.41 29.75 5.70
N ARG A 89 5.75 28.68 6.43
CA ARG A 89 5.29 28.47 7.81
C ARG A 89 5.73 29.57 8.76
N PHE A 90 6.98 30.01 8.67
CA PHE A 90 7.52 31.10 9.47
C PHE A 90 6.71 32.39 9.29
N TRP A 91 6.36 32.74 8.06
CA TRP A 91 5.58 33.96 7.80
C TRP A 91 4.09 33.83 8.11
N LEU A 92 3.52 32.62 8.02
CA LEU A 92 2.12 32.37 8.36
C LEU A 92 1.89 32.23 9.87
N ASN A 93 2.88 31.73 10.61
CA ASN A 93 2.84 31.65 12.06
C ASN A 93 4.27 31.68 12.64
N PRO A 94 4.81 32.88 12.96
CA PRO A 94 6.18 33.02 13.44
C PRO A 94 6.44 32.43 14.83
N ASN A 95 5.41 31.95 15.53
CA ASN A 95 5.50 31.37 16.88
C ASN A 95 5.52 29.82 16.90
N TYR A 96 5.73 29.16 15.75
CA TYR A 96 5.80 27.70 15.65
C TYR A 96 7.22 27.15 15.78
#